data_AF-A0A842NVB0-F1
#
_entry.id   AF-A0A842NVB0-F1
#
_cell.length_a   1.000
_cell.length_b   1.000
_cell.length_c   1.000
_cell.angle_alpha   90.00
_cell.angle_beta   90.00
_cell.angle_gamma   90.00
#
_symmetry.space_group_name_H-M   'P 1'
#
loop_
_entity.id
_entity.type
_entity.pdbx_description
1 polymer ?
#
loop_
_entity_poly.entity_id
_entity_poly.type
_entity_poly.pdbx_seq_one_letter_code
_entity_poly.pdbx_strand_id
1 'polypeptide(L)'
;MNKMIAVGGIVIALIIISMAYGASMNPGGNEQRSGGEIWDFRISGPEFHGKTTIMAGLGVIEGGTYEIGFVPMGDSPEKIRLIIDGVIPENQKYYSDDPIKTEIFSEEFILERSLVDTGVSKYYTWEYLGQKFVQFPKTEEEANYEITIQRSGNLEGSVSISLTKIDRSI
;
A
#
# COMPACT_ATOMS: atom_id res chain seq x y z
N MET A 1 -8.45 -45.56 -5.93
CA MET A 1 -9.04 -44.24 -6.29
C MET A 1 -8.68 -43.24 -5.21
N ASN A 2 -7.63 -42.44 -5.44
CA ASN A 2 -7.24 -41.34 -4.54
C ASN A 2 -8.09 -40.12 -4.87
N LYS A 3 -8.88 -39.65 -3.90
CA LYS A 3 -9.48 -38.32 -3.95
C LYS A 3 -8.43 -37.34 -3.44
N MET A 4 -7.89 -36.51 -4.34
CA MET A 4 -7.12 -35.34 -3.95
C MET A 4 -8.04 -34.40 -3.17
N ILE A 5 -7.65 -34.06 -1.94
CA ILE A 5 -8.20 -32.93 -1.23
C ILE A 5 -7.47 -31.70 -1.79
N ALA A 6 -8.16 -30.92 -2.61
CA ALA A 6 -7.74 -29.57 -2.94
C ALA A 6 -7.89 -28.71 -1.67
N VAL A 7 -6.86 -28.74 -0.81
CA VAL A 7 -6.70 -27.72 0.23
C VAL A 7 -6.33 -26.44 -0.50
N GLY A 8 -7.27 -25.49 -0.56
CA GLY A 8 -7.21 -24.27 -1.34
C GLY A 8 -5.89 -23.55 -1.17
N GLY A 9 -5.06 -23.59 -2.22
CA GLY A 9 -3.77 -22.94 -2.24
C GLY A 9 -3.94 -21.43 -2.25
N ILE A 10 -3.38 -20.76 -1.25
CA ILE A 10 -3.09 -19.33 -1.33
C ILE A 10 -2.05 -19.18 -2.45
N VAL A 11 -2.46 -18.64 -3.60
CA VAL A 11 -1.53 -18.30 -4.68
C VAL A 11 -0.80 -17.02 -4.27
N ILE A 12 0.34 -17.20 -3.60
CA ILE A 12 1.26 -16.11 -3.26
C ILE A 12 2.12 -15.86 -4.51
N ALA A 13 1.89 -14.76 -5.22
CA ALA A 13 2.83 -14.29 -6.24
C ALA A 13 3.49 -13.00 -5.74
N LEU A 14 4.75 -13.12 -5.36
CA LEU A 14 5.58 -11.99 -4.93
C LEU A 14 6.03 -11.21 -6.17
N ILE A 15 5.37 -10.09 -6.44
CA ILE A 15 5.91 -9.07 -7.36
C ILE A 15 6.72 -8.13 -6.48
N ILE A 16 8.05 -8.19 -6.58
CA ILE A 16 8.97 -7.30 -5.87
C ILE A 16 9.32 -6.17 -6.83
N ILE A 17 8.92 -4.94 -6.49
CA ILE A 17 9.26 -3.74 -7.24
C ILE A 17 10.25 -2.93 -6.41
N SER A 18 11.52 -2.90 -6.84
CA SER A 18 12.57 -2.09 -6.23
C SER A 18 12.58 -0.70 -6.85
N MET A 19 12.29 0.35 -6.08
CA MET A 19 12.50 1.73 -6.50
C MET A 19 13.99 2.08 -6.38
N ALA A 20 14.70 2.20 -7.50
CA ALA A 20 16.01 2.81 -7.52
C ALA A 20 15.87 4.34 -7.39
N TYR A 21 16.71 4.96 -6.56
CA TYR A 21 16.72 6.39 -6.29
C TYR A 21 16.57 7.22 -7.57
N GLY A 22 15.54 8.07 -7.59
CA GLY A 22 15.42 9.17 -8.54
C GLY A 22 15.06 8.82 -9.98
N ALA A 23 14.09 7.94 -10.26
CA ALA A 23 13.34 7.99 -11.52
C ALA A 23 12.11 7.07 -11.50
N SER A 24 10.99 7.63 -11.96
CA SER A 24 9.86 6.99 -12.64
C SER A 24 10.01 5.51 -12.99
N MET A 25 9.47 4.60 -12.16
CA MET A 25 9.13 3.23 -12.56
C MET A 25 7.88 2.72 -11.82
N ASN A 26 6.76 3.45 -11.91
CA ASN A 26 5.42 2.88 -11.72
C ASN A 26 4.79 2.74 -13.13
N PRO A 27 4.19 1.59 -13.52
CA PRO A 27 3.43 1.49 -14.76
C PRO A 27 2.13 2.30 -14.66
N GLY A 28 2.23 3.63 -14.79
CA GLY A 28 1.06 4.48 -14.59
C GLY A 28 1.30 5.99 -14.61
N GLY A 29 1.98 6.52 -15.63
CA GLY A 29 1.87 7.94 -15.99
C GLY A 29 2.79 8.92 -15.23
N ASN A 30 3.27 9.90 -15.98
CA ASN A 30 4.21 10.96 -15.60
C ASN A 30 3.50 12.22 -15.06
N GLU A 31 2.58 12.05 -14.12
CA GLU A 31 1.86 13.18 -13.54
C GLU A 31 2.74 13.94 -12.54
N GLN A 32 2.63 15.28 -12.58
CA GLN A 32 3.38 16.19 -11.74
C GLN A 32 3.05 15.91 -10.26
N ARG A 33 3.99 15.30 -9.53
CA ARG A 33 3.85 15.01 -8.10
C ARG A 33 3.51 16.28 -7.33
N SER A 34 2.41 16.28 -6.60
CA SER A 34 2.12 17.31 -5.60
C SER A 34 3.24 17.30 -4.55
N GLY A 35 3.65 18.46 -4.05
CA GLY A 35 4.94 18.70 -3.39
C GLY A 35 5.28 17.92 -2.11
N GLY A 36 4.49 16.93 -1.72
CA GLY A 36 4.75 16.02 -0.59
C GLY A 36 4.52 14.54 -0.88
N GLU A 37 4.10 14.15 -2.09
CA GLU A 37 3.93 12.74 -2.45
C GLU A 37 5.30 12.08 -2.64
N ILE A 38 5.59 11.09 -1.81
CA ILE A 38 6.90 10.40 -1.80
C ILE A 38 6.84 9.01 -2.44
N TRP A 39 5.64 8.43 -2.55
CA TRP A 39 5.43 7.11 -3.09
C TRP A 39 4.02 7.01 -3.68
N ASP A 40 3.93 6.37 -4.84
CA ASP A 40 2.69 6.06 -5.53
C ASP A 40 2.79 4.68 -6.17
N PHE A 41 1.69 3.93 -6.17
CA PHE A 41 1.62 2.64 -6.82
C PHE A 41 0.23 2.40 -7.41
N ARG A 42 0.21 2.03 -8.69
CA ARG A 42 -1.04 1.75 -9.41
C ARG A 42 -1.17 0.26 -9.66
N ILE A 43 -2.25 -0.31 -9.15
CA ILE A 43 -2.63 -1.70 -9.38
C ILE A 43 -3.67 -1.69 -10.49
N SER A 44 -3.24 -1.99 -11.72
CA SER A 44 -4.11 -2.00 -12.89
C SER A 44 -3.48 -2.84 -14.00
N GLY A 45 -4.26 -3.71 -14.64
CA GLY A 45 -3.80 -4.53 -15.75
C GLY A 45 -3.70 -6.03 -15.44
N PRO A 46 -3.67 -6.88 -16.49
CA PRO A 46 -3.71 -8.34 -16.36
C PRO A 46 -2.62 -8.96 -15.48
N GLU A 47 -1.47 -8.29 -15.33
CA GLU A 47 -0.36 -8.73 -14.48
C GLU A 47 -0.73 -8.78 -12.99
N PHE A 48 -1.71 -7.99 -12.56
CA PHE A 48 -2.22 -7.95 -11.20
C PHE A 48 -3.46 -8.83 -11.00
N HIS A 49 -4.05 -9.37 -12.06
CA HIS A 49 -5.27 -10.17 -11.97
C HIS A 49 -5.03 -11.44 -11.13
N GLY A 50 -5.97 -11.72 -10.23
CA GLY A 50 -5.86 -12.82 -9.26
C GLY A 50 -4.72 -12.73 -8.22
N LYS A 51 -3.93 -11.65 -8.17
CA LYS A 51 -2.82 -11.51 -7.20
C LYS A 51 -3.32 -11.04 -5.84
N THR A 52 -3.22 -11.86 -4.80
CA THR A 52 -3.71 -11.47 -3.47
C THR A 52 -2.72 -10.61 -2.69
N THR A 53 -1.42 -10.76 -2.92
CA THR A 53 -0.37 -10.05 -2.17
C THR A 53 0.61 -9.39 -3.13
N ILE A 54 0.96 -8.14 -2.87
CA ILE A 54 1.99 -7.37 -3.58
C ILE A 54 2.92 -6.76 -2.55
N MET A 55 4.23 -6.75 -2.83
CA MET A 55 5.25 -6.17 -1.94
C MET A 55 6.06 -5.14 -2.71
N ALA A 56 6.26 -3.97 -2.12
CA ALA A 56 7.05 -2.90 -2.73
C ALA A 56 7.98 -2.26 -1.70
N GLY A 57 9.18 -1.88 -2.14
CA GLY A 57 10.05 -1.04 -1.33
C GLY A 57 9.49 0.39 -1.28
N LEU A 58 9.43 0.96 -0.09
CA LEU A 58 9.15 2.39 0.11
C LEU A 58 10.44 3.24 0.07
N GLY A 59 11.61 2.60 0.21
CA GLY A 59 12.91 3.27 0.25
C GLY A 59 13.18 3.93 1.62
N VAL A 60 14.04 4.95 1.61
CA VAL A 60 14.37 5.74 2.80
C VAL A 60 13.29 6.81 2.98
N ILE A 61 12.60 6.75 4.12
CA ILE A 61 11.53 7.70 4.48
C ILE A 61 12.00 8.51 5.70
N GLU A 62 11.89 9.83 5.61
CA GLU A 62 12.14 10.70 6.76
C GLU A 62 11.07 10.52 7.84
N GLY A 63 11.49 10.52 9.10
CA GLY A 63 10.55 10.45 10.23
C GLY A 63 9.53 11.59 10.21
N GLY A 64 8.26 11.26 10.46
CA GLY A 64 7.14 12.20 10.35
C GLY A 64 5.79 11.50 10.22
N THR A 65 4.74 12.30 10.05
CA THR A 65 3.38 11.79 9.78
C THR A 65 3.09 11.85 8.29
N TYR A 66 2.54 10.76 7.76
CA TYR A 66 2.18 10.64 6.36
C TYR A 66 0.72 10.20 6.23
N GLU A 67 0.09 10.62 5.15
CA GLU A 67 -1.26 10.23 4.76
C GLU A 67 -1.20 9.19 3.64
N ILE A 68 -2.01 8.15 3.78
CA ILE A 68 -2.26 7.12 2.77
C ILE A 68 -3.44 7.57 1.92
N GLY A 69 -3.17 7.83 0.65
CA GLY A 69 -4.17 8.17 -0.36
C GLY A 69 -4.68 6.94 -1.11
N PHE A 70 -5.96 6.95 -1.48
CA PHE A 70 -6.54 5.96 -2.38
C PHE A 70 -7.30 6.65 -3.51
N VAL A 71 -7.15 6.13 -4.72
CA VAL A 71 -8.03 6.43 -5.86
C VAL A 71 -8.67 5.11 -6.29
N PRO A 72 -9.85 4.76 -5.74
CA PRO A 72 -10.57 3.57 -6.13
C PRO A 72 -11.44 3.80 -7.37
N MET A 73 -11.82 2.70 -7.99
CA MET A 73 -12.84 2.57 -9.01
C MET A 73 -13.98 1.71 -8.47
N GLY A 74 -15.13 1.72 -9.15
CA GLY A 74 -16.28 0.96 -8.69
C GLY A 74 -16.10 -0.56 -8.69
N ASP A 75 -15.06 -1.04 -9.37
CA ASP A 75 -14.66 -2.43 -9.43
C ASP A 75 -13.43 -2.75 -8.57
N SER A 76 -12.88 -1.80 -7.79
CA SER A 76 -11.71 -2.03 -6.93
C SER A 76 -11.89 -3.22 -5.97
N PRO A 77 -10.79 -3.79 -5.43
CA PRO A 77 -10.86 -4.80 -4.39
C PRO A 77 -11.77 -4.39 -3.23
N GLU A 78 -12.57 -5.31 -2.73
CA GLU A 78 -13.50 -5.01 -1.63
C GLU A 78 -12.74 -4.62 -0.35
N LYS A 79 -11.58 -5.25 -0.14
CA LYS A 79 -10.70 -4.92 0.98
C LYS A 79 -9.24 -4.85 0.56
N ILE A 80 -8.51 -3.94 1.21
CA ILE A 80 -7.07 -3.83 1.11
C ILE A 80 -6.50 -3.80 2.52
N ARG A 81 -5.61 -4.73 2.87
CA ARG A 81 -4.80 -4.63 4.08
C ARG A 81 -3.42 -4.12 3.72
N LEU A 82 -3.01 -3.01 4.33
CA LEU A 82 -1.67 -2.46 4.21
C LEU A 82 -0.87 -2.78 5.46
N ILE A 83 0.34 -3.28 5.26
CA ILE A 83 1.33 -3.52 6.30
C ILE A 83 2.58 -2.77 5.89
N ILE A 84 3.13 -1.95 6.79
CA ILE A 84 4.41 -1.29 6.56
C ILE A 84 5.39 -1.77 7.61
N ASP A 85 6.47 -2.37 7.14
CA ASP A 85 7.57 -2.87 7.95
C ASP A 85 8.81 -1.99 7.74
N GLY A 86 9.52 -1.68 8.82
CA GLY A 86 10.81 -0.99 8.78
C GLY A 86 11.95 -1.89 9.25
N VAL A 87 13.12 -1.76 8.62
CA VAL A 87 14.39 -2.25 9.19
C VAL A 87 14.96 -1.12 10.03
N ILE A 88 14.84 -1.23 11.35
CA ILE A 88 15.43 -0.27 12.29
C ILE A 88 16.91 -0.67 12.51
N PRO A 89 17.87 0.28 12.40
CA PRO A 89 19.29 -0.02 12.55
C PRO A 89 19.68 -0.61 13.92
N GLU A 90 20.85 -1.26 13.94
CA GLU A 90 21.31 -2.25 14.92
C GLU A 90 21.48 -1.77 16.37
N ASN A 91 21.42 -0.47 16.64
CA ASN A 91 21.67 0.15 17.95
C ASN A 91 20.58 -0.13 19.01
N GLN A 92 19.57 -0.98 18.69
CA GLN A 92 18.57 -1.52 19.62
C GLN A 92 18.57 -3.07 19.70
N LYS A 93 19.67 -3.74 19.35
CA LYS A 93 19.76 -5.21 19.35
C LYS A 93 19.90 -5.84 20.76
N TYR A 94 19.01 -6.76 21.09
CA TYR A 94 19.29 -7.92 21.96
C TYR A 94 19.02 -9.20 21.12
N TYR A 95 20.10 -9.83 20.64
CA TYR A 95 20.16 -11.17 20.03
C TYR A 95 19.29 -11.46 18.79
N SER A 96 19.69 -10.99 17.60
CA SER A 96 19.42 -11.69 16.32
C SER A 96 20.33 -11.21 15.19
N ASP A 97 20.79 -12.15 14.36
CA ASP A 97 21.63 -11.90 13.17
C ASP A 97 20.82 -11.44 11.95
N ASP A 98 19.49 -11.66 11.95
CA ASP A 98 18.59 -11.13 10.92
C ASP A 98 18.10 -9.71 11.28
N PRO A 99 17.96 -8.80 10.30
CA PRO A 99 17.30 -7.52 10.50
C PRO A 99 15.86 -7.77 10.96
N ILE A 100 15.53 -7.38 12.20
CA ILE A 100 14.17 -7.47 12.72
C ILE A 100 13.30 -6.46 11.96
N LYS A 101 12.49 -6.94 11.02
CA LYS A 101 11.41 -6.15 10.42
C LYS A 101 10.41 -5.81 11.52
N THR A 102 10.25 -4.52 11.80
CA THR A 102 9.30 -4.02 12.78
C THR A 102 8.08 -3.50 12.05
N GLU A 103 6.90 -4.07 12.34
CA GLU A 103 5.62 -3.56 11.84
C GLU A 103 5.37 -2.20 12.48
N ILE A 104 5.37 -1.14 11.68
CA ILE A 104 5.09 0.23 12.13
C ILE A 104 3.65 0.65 11.82
N PHE A 105 2.98 -0.08 10.92
CA PHE A 105 1.61 0.19 10.53
C PHE A 105 0.93 -1.08 10.00
N SER A 106 -0.33 -1.26 10.37
CA SER A 106 -1.18 -2.37 9.93
C SER A 106 -2.63 -1.91 9.95
N GLU A 107 -3.30 -1.89 8.80
CA GLU A 107 -4.71 -1.50 8.71
C GLU A 107 -5.43 -2.27 7.60
N GLU A 108 -6.67 -2.70 7.85
CA GLU A 108 -7.56 -3.27 6.85
C GLU A 108 -8.59 -2.20 6.42
N PHE A 109 -8.47 -1.77 5.17
CA PHE A 109 -9.38 -0.82 4.54
C PHE A 109 -10.53 -1.53 3.83
N ILE A 110 -11.73 -0.96 3.94
CA ILE A 110 -12.96 -1.50 3.33
C ILE A 110 -13.49 -0.51 2.28
N LEU A 111 -13.79 -1.00 1.08
CA LEU A 111 -14.35 -0.20 0.00
C LEU A 111 -15.84 0.07 0.25
N GLU A 112 -16.18 1.33 0.50
CA GLU A 112 -17.55 1.78 0.73
C GLU A 112 -18.09 2.47 -0.53
N ARG A 113 -19.32 2.11 -0.92
CA ARG A 113 -20.04 2.76 -2.03
C ARG A 113 -21.08 3.73 -1.48
N SER A 114 -20.94 5.00 -1.83
CA SER A 114 -21.87 6.07 -1.44
C SER A 114 -22.69 6.57 -2.63
N LEU A 115 -24.00 6.76 -2.46
CA LEU A 115 -24.84 7.41 -3.46
C LEU A 115 -24.81 8.92 -3.23
N VAL A 116 -24.40 9.68 -4.24
CA VAL A 116 -24.50 11.13 -4.26
C VAL A 116 -25.72 11.53 -5.09
N ASP A 117 -26.61 12.29 -4.48
CA ASP A 117 -27.80 12.85 -5.11
C ASP A 117 -27.67 14.38 -5.12
N THR A 118 -27.55 14.96 -6.31
CA THR A 118 -27.41 16.42 -6.48
C THR A 118 -28.76 17.11 -6.67
N GLY A 119 -29.87 16.36 -6.64
CA GLY A 119 -31.21 16.84 -7.00
C GLY A 119 -31.48 16.88 -8.51
N VAL A 120 -30.43 16.92 -9.35
CA VAL A 120 -30.54 16.83 -10.82
C VAL A 120 -29.96 15.52 -11.38
N SER A 121 -29.05 14.89 -10.65
CA SER A 121 -28.40 13.64 -11.02
C SER A 121 -28.07 12.78 -9.80
N LYS A 122 -27.98 11.47 -10.03
CA LYS A 122 -27.57 10.49 -9.04
C LYS A 122 -26.37 9.72 -9.57
N TYR A 123 -25.30 9.65 -8.80
CA TYR A 123 -24.10 8.88 -9.14
C TYR A 123 -23.50 8.25 -7.88
N TYR A 124 -22.74 7.18 -8.08
CA TYR A 124 -22.05 6.52 -6.97
C TYR A 124 -20.60 7.01 -6.88
N THR A 125 -20.10 7.11 -5.66
CA THR A 125 -18.69 7.32 -5.33
C THR A 125 -18.18 6.16 -4.49
N TRP A 126 -16.88 5.96 -4.52
CA TRP A 126 -16.21 4.90 -3.78
C TRP A 126 -15.09 5.47 -2.93
N GLU A 127 -14.95 4.97 -1.71
CA GLU A 127 -13.91 5.37 -0.78
C GLU A 127 -13.46 4.17 0.06
N TYR A 128 -12.16 4.08 0.34
CA TYR A 128 -11.66 3.14 1.34
C TYR A 128 -11.74 3.75 2.75
N LEU A 129 -12.50 3.09 3.63
CA LEU A 129 -12.61 3.44 5.04
C LEU A 129 -11.52 2.74 5.86
N GLY A 130 -10.89 3.47 6.79
CA GLY A 130 -9.81 2.98 7.67
C GLY A 130 -8.92 4.13 8.18
N GLN A 131 -7.97 3.85 9.07
CA GLN A 131 -6.99 4.86 9.50
C GLN A 131 -5.98 5.14 8.38
N LYS A 132 -5.99 6.36 7.85
CA LYS A 132 -5.13 6.77 6.72
C LYS A 132 -3.80 7.41 7.14
N PHE A 133 -3.48 7.44 8.44
CA PHE A 133 -2.27 8.11 8.93
C PHE A 133 -1.27 7.10 9.48
N VAL A 134 -0.02 7.22 9.03
CA VAL A 134 1.11 6.45 9.51
C VAL A 134 2.18 7.37 10.07
N GLN A 135 2.80 6.96 11.17
CA GLN A 135 3.88 7.68 11.83
C GLN A 135 5.20 6.92 11.59
N PHE A 136 6.09 7.50 10.80
CA PHE A 136 7.44 6.98 10.64
C PHE A 136 8.33 7.50 11.78
N PRO A 137 9.09 6.63 12.47
CA PRO A 137 9.99 7.05 13.54
C PRO A 137 11.11 7.94 13.00
N LYS A 138 11.54 8.92 13.80
CA LYS A 138 12.76 9.67 13.51
C LYS A 138 13.95 8.81 13.92
N THR A 139 14.81 8.46 12.97
CA THR A 139 16.04 7.71 13.19
C THR A 139 17.24 8.58 12.84
N GLU A 140 18.36 8.39 13.56
CA GLU A 140 19.62 9.09 13.24
C GLU A 140 20.31 8.50 12.00
N GLU A 141 19.97 7.25 11.65
CA GLU A 141 20.44 6.54 10.46
C GLU A 141 19.30 6.34 9.45
N GLU A 142 19.65 6.11 8.18
CA GLU A 142 18.69 5.83 7.11
C GLU A 142 17.95 4.51 7.38
N ALA A 143 16.64 4.58 7.64
CA ALA A 143 15.78 3.42 7.78
C ALA A 143 15.10 3.09 6.44
N ASN A 144 15.15 1.82 6.05
CA ASN A 144 14.47 1.33 4.85
C ASN A 144 13.12 0.71 5.23
N TYR A 145 12.10 1.01 4.44
CA TYR A 145 10.76 0.51 4.64
C TYR A 145 10.25 -0.31 3.46
N GLU A 146 9.39 -1.27 3.75
CA GLU A 146 8.68 -2.10 2.79
C GLU A 146 7.18 -2.02 3.07
N ILE A 147 6.37 -2.01 2.02
CA ILE A 147 4.92 -2.08 2.11
C ILE A 147 4.43 -3.41 1.53
N THR A 148 3.58 -4.10 2.27
CA THR A 148 2.83 -5.26 1.81
C THR A 148 1.37 -4.87 1.64
N ILE A 149 0.85 -5.10 0.43
CA ILE A 149 -0.53 -4.81 0.03
C ILE A 149 -1.24 -6.16 -0.15
N GLN A 150 -2.18 -6.47 0.73
CA GLN A 150 -3.02 -7.66 0.62
C GLN A 150 -4.41 -7.24 0.13
N ARG A 151 -4.93 -7.90 -0.90
CA ARG A 151 -6.20 -7.59 -1.55
C ARG A 151 -7.18 -8.74 -1.44
N SER A 152 -8.46 -8.43 -1.28
CA SER A 152 -9.55 -9.41 -1.33
C SER A 152 -10.79 -8.84 -2.01
N GLY A 153 -11.72 -9.70 -2.41
CA GLY A 153 -12.87 -9.33 -3.24
C GLY A 153 -12.50 -9.30 -4.73
N ASN A 154 -12.82 -8.23 -5.45
CA ASN A 154 -12.54 -8.14 -6.88
C ASN A 154 -11.05 -7.86 -7.15
N LEU A 155 -10.28 -8.89 -7.51
CA LEU A 155 -8.83 -8.79 -7.77
C LEU A 155 -8.48 -8.28 -9.17
N GLU A 156 -9.47 -8.17 -10.06
CA GLU A 156 -9.34 -7.57 -11.40
C GLU A 156 -9.51 -6.04 -11.34
N GLY A 157 -10.10 -5.56 -10.24
CA GLY A 157 -10.33 -4.16 -9.97
C GLY A 157 -9.05 -3.35 -9.85
N SER A 158 -9.09 -2.13 -10.39
CA SER A 158 -7.96 -1.22 -10.27
C SER A 158 -8.01 -0.38 -9.00
N VAL A 159 -6.86 0.03 -8.48
CA VAL A 159 -6.75 1.00 -7.39
C VAL A 159 -5.37 1.66 -7.47
N SER A 160 -5.31 2.96 -7.19
CA SER A 160 -4.03 3.65 -6.94
C SER A 160 -3.90 3.96 -5.46
N ILE A 161 -2.69 3.77 -4.93
CA ILE A 161 -2.35 4.02 -3.53
C ILE A 161 -1.18 4.99 -3.52
N SER A 162 -1.20 5.97 -2.63
CA SER A 162 -0.08 6.90 -2.46
C SER A 162 0.25 7.16 -1.00
N LEU A 163 1.45 7.67 -0.76
CA LEU A 163 1.93 8.08 0.54
C LEU A 163 2.44 9.52 0.44
N THR A 164 1.83 10.42 1.20
CA THR A 164 2.11 11.86 1.16
C THR A 164 2.54 12.35 2.53
N LYS A 165 3.68 13.05 2.60
CA LYS A 165 4.15 13.68 3.85
C LYS A 165 3.23 14.82 4.22
N ILE A 166 2.77 14.84 5.47
CA ILE A 166 1.97 15.94 5.99
C ILE A 166 2.94 16.93 6.64
N ASP A 167 3.09 18.10 6.03
CA ASP A 167 3.85 19.18 6.66
C ASP A 167 2.99 19.82 7.76
N ARG A 168 3.14 19.32 8.99
CA ARG A 168 2.59 19.99 10.17
C ARG A 168 3.59 21.04 10.63
N SER A 169 3.67 22.15 9.91
CA SER A 169 4.20 23.38 10.48
C SER A 169 3.20 23.87 11.54
N ILE A 170 3.47 23.55 12.81
CA ILE A 170 2.83 24.18 13.97
C ILE A 170 3.83 25.13 14.61
#